data_AF-A0A955A193-F1
#
_entry.id   AF-A0A955A193-F1
#
_cell.length_a   1.000
_cell.length_b   1.000
_cell.length_c   1.000
_cell.angle_alpha   90.00
_cell.angle_beta   90.00
_cell.angle_gamma   90.00
#
_symmetry.space_group_name_H-M   'P 1'
#
loop_
_entity.id
_entity.type
_entity.pdbx_description
1 polymer ?
#
loop_
_entity_poly.entity_id
_entity_poly.type
_entity_poly.pdbx_seq_one_letter_code
_entity_poly.pdbx_strand_id
1 'polypeptide(L)'
;MQSHITDSLKKMQMGWAHCSRNMWITAASNAVRSIEHRISFPSAASADGVIESIVLAAMSMECFINELVIHLDLDQLTGCNPRPTELVNTASLVSMLEKNNARALSKYRAASIVLGGNVLCDGSEPLQSAQQLNDLRNELVHLKPKATNNPGKAHGAVVDLFNRGYCINKPGDKDVLAGWYFQIQSPQVAKWACRSAFNLIWHIAEQLEKVARPHHCAWIFTDHVRFGWQSHKQHFIDLWR
;
A
#
# COMPACT_ATOMS: atom_id res chain seq x y z
N MET A 1 23.93 10.16 -30.95
CA MET A 1 22.73 10.80 -30.33
C MET A 1 21.88 9.80 -29.54
N GLN A 2 21.62 8.58 -30.04
CA GLN A 2 20.85 7.55 -29.32
C GLN A 2 21.50 7.07 -28.00
N SER A 3 22.83 6.95 -27.90
CA SER A 3 23.49 6.45 -26.67
C SER A 3 23.37 7.39 -25.46
N HIS A 4 23.34 8.71 -25.68
CA HIS A 4 23.16 9.69 -24.61
C HIS A 4 21.72 9.70 -24.06
N ILE A 5 20.73 9.50 -24.93
CA ILE A 5 19.32 9.42 -24.54
C ILE A 5 19.07 8.19 -23.67
N THR A 6 19.69 7.05 -24.02
CA THR A 6 19.57 5.82 -23.22
C THR A 6 20.18 5.94 -21.83
N ASP A 7 21.25 6.72 -21.65
CA ASP A 7 21.93 6.83 -20.35
C ASP A 7 21.20 7.78 -19.40
N SER A 8 20.65 8.88 -19.94
CA SER A 8 19.76 9.78 -19.18
C SER A 8 18.45 9.11 -18.79
N LEU A 9 17.84 8.31 -19.68
CA LEU A 9 16.62 7.56 -19.37
C LEU A 9 16.86 6.49 -18.30
N LYS A 10 18.00 5.79 -18.31
CA LYS A 10 18.37 4.84 -17.25
C LYS A 10 18.55 5.53 -15.89
N LYS A 11 19.20 6.69 -15.86
CA LYS A 11 19.38 7.49 -14.64
C LYS A 11 18.04 8.03 -14.12
N MET A 12 17.14 8.43 -15.02
CA MET A 12 15.78 8.87 -14.67
C MET A 12 14.92 7.70 -14.15
N GLN A 13 15.00 6.53 -14.79
CA GLN A 13 14.29 5.32 -14.34
C GLN A 13 14.71 4.88 -12.93
N MET A 14 15.99 5.00 -12.58
CA MET A 14 16.47 4.67 -11.23
C MET A 14 16.05 5.68 -10.15
N GLY A 15 15.63 6.90 -10.50
CA GLY A 15 15.23 7.90 -9.51
C GLY A 15 13.75 7.81 -9.08
N TRP A 16 12.88 7.35 -9.98
CA TRP A 16 11.42 7.52 -9.84
C TRP A 16 10.70 6.25 -9.36
N ALA A 17 11.31 5.06 -9.55
CA ALA A 17 10.72 3.75 -9.22
C ALA A 17 10.75 3.39 -7.72
N HIS A 18 10.83 4.38 -6.83
CA HIS A 18 11.25 4.13 -5.45
C HIS A 18 10.39 4.79 -4.39
N CYS A 19 9.50 5.73 -4.70
CA CYS A 19 8.74 6.39 -3.64
C CYS A 19 7.77 5.39 -3.00
N SER A 20 7.02 4.63 -3.79
CA SER A 20 6.09 3.61 -3.26
C SER A 20 6.81 2.55 -2.41
N ARG A 21 7.90 1.99 -2.96
CA ARG A 21 8.75 1.01 -2.27
C ARG A 21 9.35 1.56 -0.99
N ASN A 22 9.95 2.75 -1.03
CA ASN A 22 10.60 3.34 0.14
C ASN A 22 9.58 3.67 1.23
N MET A 23 8.41 4.21 0.87
CA MET A 23 7.32 4.43 1.82
C MET A 23 6.89 3.12 2.49
N TRP A 24 6.74 2.04 1.72
CA TRP A 24 6.41 0.74 2.29
C TRP A 24 7.51 0.20 3.20
N ILE A 25 8.79 0.30 2.80
CA ILE A 25 9.92 -0.15 3.64
C ILE A 25 9.96 0.63 4.94
N THR A 26 9.82 1.96 4.88
CA THR A 26 9.76 2.79 6.09
C THR A 26 8.57 2.43 6.96
N ALA A 27 7.39 2.20 6.37
CA ALA A 27 6.21 1.74 7.10
C ALA A 27 6.48 0.42 7.83
N ALA A 28 7.12 -0.52 7.14
CA ALA A 28 7.36 -1.85 7.66
C ALA A 28 8.49 -1.87 8.71
N SER A 29 9.53 -1.04 8.56
CA SER A 29 10.53 -0.79 9.60
C SER A 29 9.93 -0.16 10.85
N ASN A 30 8.97 0.76 10.70
CA ASN A 30 8.24 1.32 11.83
C ASN A 30 7.36 0.26 12.51
N ALA A 31 6.78 -0.66 11.74
CA ALA A 31 5.99 -1.76 12.30
C ALA A 31 6.88 -2.70 13.13
N VAL A 32 8.10 -3.01 12.67
CA VAL A 32 9.08 -3.79 13.46
C VAL A 32 9.46 -3.06 14.74
N ARG A 33 9.80 -1.76 14.65
CA ARG A 33 10.11 -0.94 15.83
C ARG A 33 8.95 -0.90 16.84
N SER A 34 7.71 -0.89 16.37
CA SER A 34 6.54 -0.94 17.26
C SER A 34 6.46 -2.26 18.04
N ILE A 35 6.86 -3.38 17.44
CA ILE A 35 6.93 -4.69 18.09
C ILE A 35 8.04 -4.68 19.14
N GLU A 36 9.25 -4.23 18.76
CA GLU A 36 10.40 -4.12 19.67
C GLU A 36 10.07 -3.23 20.87
N HIS A 37 9.46 -2.07 20.63
CA HIS A 37 8.99 -1.17 21.67
C HIS A 37 8.01 -1.88 22.62
N ARG A 38 7.07 -2.69 22.10
CA ARG A 38 6.12 -3.43 22.93
C ARG A 38 6.79 -4.53 23.76
N ILE A 39 7.84 -5.17 23.24
CA ILE A 39 8.64 -6.15 23.99
C ILE A 39 9.39 -5.45 25.13
N SER A 40 10.01 -4.29 24.85
CA SER A 40 10.73 -3.50 25.87
C SER A 40 9.79 -2.89 26.92
N PHE A 41 8.57 -2.54 26.52
CA PHE A 41 7.58 -1.89 27.37
C PHE A 41 6.21 -2.59 27.29
N PRO A 42 6.04 -3.79 27.91
CA PRO A 42 4.82 -4.58 27.79
C PRO A 42 3.55 -3.87 28.28
N SER A 43 3.69 -2.97 29.25
CA SER A 43 2.62 -2.17 29.85
C SER A 43 2.34 -0.84 29.14
N ALA A 44 3.08 -0.50 28.08
CA ALA A 44 2.86 0.74 27.35
C ALA A 44 1.48 0.72 26.67
N ALA A 45 0.72 1.80 26.84
CA ALA A 45 -0.60 1.96 26.25
C ALA A 45 -0.56 2.10 24.71
N SER A 46 0.59 2.51 24.17
CA SER A 46 0.86 2.64 22.73
C SER A 46 2.23 2.09 22.37
N ALA A 47 2.39 1.69 21.11
CA ALA A 47 3.68 1.39 20.51
C ALA A 47 4.10 2.51 19.54
N ASP A 48 5.37 2.91 19.61
CA ASP A 48 5.95 3.90 18.70
C ASP A 48 5.91 3.42 17.24
N GLY A 49 5.77 4.35 16.30
CA GLY A 49 5.80 4.08 14.86
C GLY A 49 4.51 3.50 14.24
N VAL A 50 3.48 3.17 15.03
CA VAL A 50 2.27 2.51 14.50
C VAL A 50 1.50 3.42 13.53
N ILE A 51 1.35 4.70 13.86
CA ILE A 51 0.59 5.66 13.04
C ILE A 51 1.34 5.93 11.73
N GLU A 52 2.65 6.10 11.81
CA GLU A 52 3.54 6.26 10.67
C GLU A 52 3.45 5.04 9.76
N SER A 53 3.43 3.82 10.30
CA SER A 53 3.21 2.60 9.52
C SER A 53 1.89 2.62 8.77
N ILE A 54 0.79 2.99 9.43
CA ILE A 54 -0.54 3.05 8.79
C ILE A 54 -0.54 4.05 7.63
N VAL A 55 -0.07 5.27 7.89
CA VAL A 55 -0.08 6.35 6.90
C VAL A 55 0.84 6.04 5.73
N LEU A 56 2.08 5.62 5.99
CA LEU A 56 3.06 5.31 4.94
C LEU A 56 2.67 4.06 4.14
N ALA A 57 2.06 3.05 4.76
CA ALA A 57 1.53 1.90 4.03
C ALA A 57 0.41 2.31 3.07
N ALA A 58 -0.55 3.15 3.50
CA ALA A 58 -1.59 3.67 2.63
C ALA A 58 -1.01 4.51 1.47
N MET A 59 -0.08 5.42 1.78
CA MET A 59 0.59 6.26 0.78
C MET A 59 1.38 5.42 -0.24
N SER A 60 2.00 4.31 0.20
CA SER A 60 2.74 3.43 -0.71
C SER A 60 1.83 2.84 -1.80
N MET A 61 0.58 2.49 -1.48
CA MET A 61 -0.39 2.00 -2.47
C MET A 61 -0.74 3.09 -3.50
N GLU A 62 -1.02 4.30 -3.04
CA GLU A 62 -1.36 5.43 -3.92
C GLU A 62 -0.18 5.79 -4.82
N CYS A 63 1.02 5.83 -4.25
CA CYS A 63 2.24 6.10 -4.99
C CYS A 63 2.52 5.00 -6.03
N PHE A 64 2.35 3.72 -5.68
CA PHE A 64 2.61 2.61 -6.59
C PHE A 64 1.75 2.69 -7.85
N ILE A 65 0.44 2.90 -7.71
CA ILE A 65 -0.46 2.90 -8.87
C ILE A 65 -0.23 4.12 -9.78
N ASN A 66 0.27 5.21 -9.22
CA ASN A 66 0.66 6.40 -9.98
C ASN A 66 2.01 6.20 -10.69
N GLU A 67 3.01 5.66 -10.00
CA GLU A 67 4.31 5.28 -10.58
C GLU A 67 4.15 4.27 -11.73
N LEU A 68 3.22 3.31 -11.59
CA LEU A 68 2.95 2.31 -12.62
C LEU A 68 2.65 2.96 -13.97
N VAL A 69 1.80 3.99 -14.00
CA VAL A 69 1.46 4.71 -15.25
C VAL A 69 2.71 5.30 -15.90
N ILE A 70 3.55 5.95 -15.10
CA ILE A 70 4.81 6.54 -15.57
C ILE A 70 5.68 5.48 -16.22
N HIS A 71 5.80 4.29 -15.61
CA HIS A 71 6.59 3.19 -16.16
C HIS A 71 6.01 2.62 -17.46
N LEU A 72 4.68 2.50 -17.57
CA LEU A 72 4.02 2.03 -18.78
C LEU A 72 4.12 3.06 -19.93
N ASP A 73 4.14 4.35 -19.61
CA ASP A 73 4.35 5.41 -20.59
C ASP A 73 5.82 5.49 -21.05
N LEU A 74 6.78 5.28 -20.15
CA LEU A 74 8.20 5.19 -20.51
C LEU A 74 8.47 4.04 -21.49
N ASP A 75 7.75 2.92 -21.37
CA ASP A 75 7.80 1.81 -22.34
C ASP A 75 7.43 2.23 -23.77
N GLN A 76 6.64 3.31 -23.93
CA GLN A 76 6.36 3.89 -25.24
C GLN A 76 7.59 4.53 -25.87
N LEU A 77 8.40 5.18 -25.04
CA LEU A 77 9.53 6.01 -25.48
C LEU A 77 10.77 5.16 -25.78
N THR A 78 10.92 4.01 -25.13
CA THR A 78 12.08 3.12 -25.29
C THR A 78 12.00 2.22 -26.52
N GLY A 79 10.87 2.19 -27.24
CA GLY A 79 10.73 1.45 -28.49
C GLY A 79 10.57 -0.07 -28.32
N CYS A 80 10.20 -0.54 -27.13
CA CYS A 80 9.90 -1.95 -26.87
C CYS A 80 8.60 -2.39 -27.58
N ASN A 81 8.70 -2.63 -28.88
CA ASN A 81 7.60 -3.09 -29.73
C ASN A 81 7.77 -4.58 -30.10
N PRO A 82 6.66 -5.35 -30.18
CA PRO A 82 5.28 -4.93 -29.94
C PRO A 82 4.91 -4.90 -28.45
N ARG A 83 4.22 -3.85 -28.01
CA ARG A 83 3.65 -3.78 -26.65
C ARG A 83 2.36 -4.61 -26.56
N PRO A 84 2.19 -5.41 -25.51
CA PRO A 84 0.91 -6.02 -25.17
C PRO A 84 -0.17 -4.96 -25.05
N THR A 85 -1.32 -5.19 -25.67
CA THR A 85 -2.45 -4.26 -25.70
C THR A 85 -2.96 -3.96 -24.29
N GLU A 86 -2.85 -4.91 -23.38
CA GLU A 86 -3.21 -4.81 -21.97
C GLU A 86 -2.38 -3.74 -21.24
N LEU A 87 -1.08 -3.63 -21.52
CA LEU A 87 -0.21 -2.61 -20.90
C LEU A 87 -0.60 -1.21 -21.37
N VAL A 88 -0.85 -1.05 -22.68
CA VAL A 88 -1.28 0.23 -23.27
C VAL A 88 -2.64 0.66 -22.75
N ASN A 89 -3.58 -0.28 -22.69
CA ASN A 89 -4.92 -0.03 -22.17
C ASN A 89 -4.89 0.28 -20.67
N THR A 90 -4.01 -0.36 -19.90
CA THR A 90 -3.86 -0.10 -18.45
C THR A 90 -3.35 1.32 -18.22
N ALA A 91 -2.29 1.73 -18.91
CA ALA A 91 -1.75 3.10 -18.81
C ALA A 91 -2.81 4.15 -19.17
N SER A 92 -3.53 3.94 -20.28
CA SER A 92 -4.57 4.84 -20.77
C SER A 92 -5.73 4.96 -19.77
N LEU A 93 -6.23 3.83 -19.27
CA LEU A 93 -7.36 3.79 -18.36
C LEU A 93 -7.02 4.40 -17.00
N VAL A 94 -5.87 4.04 -16.42
CA VAL A 94 -5.44 4.60 -15.13
C VAL A 94 -5.14 6.10 -15.24
N SER A 95 -4.52 6.55 -16.33
CA SER A 95 -4.31 7.99 -16.62
C SER A 95 -5.62 8.76 -16.71
N MET A 96 -6.63 8.19 -17.37
CA MET A 96 -7.96 8.80 -17.46
C MET A 96 -8.63 8.90 -16.08
N LEU A 97 -8.52 7.85 -15.27
CA LEU A 97 -9.03 7.84 -13.90
C LEU A 97 -8.33 8.89 -13.03
N GLU A 98 -7.02 9.05 -13.17
CA GLU A 98 -6.25 10.09 -12.47
C GLU A 98 -6.71 11.50 -12.85
N LYS A 99 -6.88 11.78 -14.14
CA LYS A 99 -7.40 13.08 -14.62
C LYS A 99 -8.78 13.41 -14.08
N ASN A 100 -9.57 12.39 -13.74
CA ASN A 100 -10.90 12.53 -13.14
C ASN A 100 -10.88 12.48 -11.61
N ASN A 101 -9.71 12.56 -10.96
CA ASN A 101 -9.53 12.48 -9.51
C ASN A 101 -10.15 11.22 -8.90
N ALA A 102 -10.11 10.10 -9.62
CA ALA A 102 -10.59 8.84 -9.11
C ALA A 102 -9.72 8.36 -7.94
N ARG A 103 -10.36 7.75 -6.93
CA ARG A 103 -9.66 7.21 -5.76
C ARG A 103 -8.65 6.14 -6.17
N ALA A 104 -7.56 6.01 -5.40
CA ALA A 104 -6.52 5.02 -5.62
C ALA A 104 -7.08 3.61 -5.90
N LEU A 105 -8.02 3.14 -5.08
CA LEU A 105 -8.59 1.80 -5.22
C LEU A 105 -9.41 1.58 -6.50
N SER A 106 -9.98 2.65 -7.07
CA SER A 106 -10.63 2.58 -8.38
C SER A 106 -9.62 2.35 -9.50
N LYS A 107 -8.44 2.97 -9.40
CA LYS A 107 -7.31 2.74 -10.31
C LYS A 107 -6.80 1.30 -10.22
N TYR A 108 -6.68 0.73 -9.01
CA TYR A 108 -6.31 -0.68 -8.82
C TYR A 108 -7.30 -1.65 -9.48
N ARG A 109 -8.61 -1.44 -9.29
CA ARG A 109 -9.65 -2.29 -9.93
C ARG A 109 -9.56 -2.23 -11.44
N ALA A 110 -9.46 -1.02 -11.98
CA ALA A 110 -9.35 -0.79 -13.41
C ALA A 110 -8.12 -1.47 -14.00
N ALA A 111 -6.95 -1.31 -13.36
CA ALA A 111 -5.74 -2.01 -13.77
C ALA A 111 -5.90 -3.54 -13.71
N SER A 112 -6.48 -4.07 -12.64
CA SER A 112 -6.70 -5.52 -12.48
C SER A 112 -7.61 -6.11 -13.57
N ILE A 113 -8.63 -5.37 -14.02
CA ILE A 113 -9.53 -5.81 -15.10
C ILE A 113 -8.78 -5.87 -16.43
N VAL A 114 -8.02 -4.82 -16.75
CA VAL A 114 -7.35 -4.72 -18.05
C VAL A 114 -6.17 -5.67 -18.18
N LEU A 115 -5.43 -5.92 -17.09
CA LEU A 115 -4.31 -6.86 -17.08
C LEU A 115 -4.73 -8.34 -17.16
N GLY A 116 -6.03 -8.64 -17.27
CA GLY A 116 -6.52 -10.01 -17.50
C GLY A 116 -6.40 -10.94 -16.29
N GLY A 117 -6.21 -10.38 -15.08
CA GLY A 117 -6.08 -11.13 -13.84
C GLY A 117 -7.42 -11.45 -13.16
N ASN A 118 -7.33 -12.03 -11.96
CA ASN A 118 -8.48 -12.15 -11.07
C ASN A 118 -8.99 -10.74 -10.73
N VAL A 119 -10.25 -10.45 -11.07
CA VAL A 119 -10.85 -9.15 -10.83
C VAL A 119 -10.93 -8.89 -9.32
N LEU A 120 -10.48 -7.71 -8.91
CA LEU A 120 -10.63 -7.25 -7.52
C LEU A 120 -12.12 -6.97 -7.23
N CYS A 121 -12.74 -7.85 -6.44
CA CYS A 121 -14.14 -7.77 -6.06
C CYS A 121 -14.33 -6.99 -4.74
N ASP A 122 -15.42 -6.22 -4.66
CA ASP A 122 -15.84 -5.57 -3.42
C ASP A 122 -16.04 -6.59 -2.29
N GLY A 123 -15.58 -6.24 -1.09
CA GLY A 123 -15.68 -7.10 0.09
C GLY A 123 -14.77 -8.33 0.08
N SER A 124 -13.90 -8.49 -0.93
CA SER A 124 -12.93 -9.59 -1.01
C SER A 124 -11.49 -9.11 -0.82
N GLU A 125 -10.62 -9.97 -0.30
CA GLU A 125 -9.18 -9.72 -0.26
C GLU A 125 -8.56 -9.73 -1.68
N PRO A 126 -7.53 -8.90 -1.97
CA PRO A 126 -6.86 -7.94 -1.07
C PRO A 126 -7.57 -6.58 -0.96
N LEU A 127 -8.64 -6.35 -1.73
CA LEU A 127 -9.28 -5.04 -1.87
C LEU A 127 -9.98 -4.58 -0.59
N GLN A 128 -10.61 -5.50 0.15
CA GLN A 128 -11.29 -5.20 1.42
C GLN A 128 -10.34 -4.60 2.45
N SER A 129 -9.21 -5.25 2.72
CA SER A 129 -8.24 -4.76 3.69
C SER A 129 -7.59 -3.44 3.24
N ALA A 130 -7.34 -3.26 1.95
CA ALA A 130 -6.82 -2.00 1.42
C ALA A 130 -7.83 -0.84 1.50
N GLN A 131 -9.13 -1.12 1.33
CA GLN A 131 -10.20 -0.14 1.56
C GLN A 131 -10.23 0.32 3.02
N GLN A 132 -10.22 -0.63 3.94
CA GLN A 132 -10.17 -0.34 5.38
C GLN A 132 -8.93 0.46 5.77
N LEU A 133 -7.77 0.14 5.18
CA LEU A 133 -6.53 0.88 5.41
C LEU A 133 -6.63 2.34 4.92
N ASN A 134 -7.18 2.57 3.72
CA ASN A 134 -7.39 3.92 3.21
C ASN A 134 -8.39 4.71 4.05
N ASP A 135 -9.46 4.08 4.50
CA ASP A 135 -10.42 4.71 5.39
C ASP A 135 -9.76 5.09 6.71
N LEU A 136 -8.99 4.18 7.31
CA LEU A 136 -8.23 4.46 8.54
C LEU A 136 -7.23 5.61 8.36
N ARG A 137 -6.49 5.64 7.25
CA ARG A 137 -5.58 6.75 6.92
C ARG A 137 -6.34 8.07 6.80
N ASN A 138 -7.51 8.08 6.17
CA ASN A 138 -8.31 9.30 6.02
C ASN A 138 -8.80 9.82 7.37
N GLU A 139 -9.22 8.93 8.27
CA GLU A 139 -9.58 9.31 9.64
C GLU A 139 -8.39 9.89 10.41
N LEU A 140 -7.21 9.29 10.25
CA LEU A 140 -5.96 9.75 10.86
C LEU A 140 -5.44 11.08 10.32
N VAL A 141 -5.59 11.35 9.02
CA VAL A 141 -5.06 12.56 8.40
C VAL A 141 -6.03 13.72 8.57
N HIS A 142 -7.33 13.46 8.52
CA HIS A 142 -8.30 14.53 8.63
C HIS A 142 -8.63 14.91 10.07
N LEU A 143 -8.29 14.06 11.06
CA LEU A 143 -8.54 14.21 12.51
C LEU A 143 -9.75 15.09 12.82
N LYS A 144 -10.85 14.90 12.07
CA LYS A 144 -12.03 15.71 12.30
C LYS A 144 -12.47 15.29 13.69
N PRO A 145 -12.64 16.23 14.64
CA PRO A 145 -13.30 15.91 15.89
C PRO A 145 -14.69 15.45 15.48
N LYS A 146 -14.87 14.14 15.30
CA LYS A 146 -16.18 13.56 15.18
C LYS A 146 -16.72 13.78 16.56
N ALA A 147 -17.47 14.87 16.72
CA ALA A 147 -18.39 15.04 17.83
C ALA A 147 -19.11 13.70 17.89
N THR A 148 -18.75 12.89 18.88
CA THR A 148 -19.41 11.63 19.12
C THR A 148 -20.77 12.07 19.61
N ASN A 149 -21.70 12.30 18.68
CA ASN A 149 -23.09 12.64 19.01
C ASN A 149 -23.71 11.55 19.90
N ASN A 150 -23.03 10.40 20.05
CA ASN A 150 -23.22 9.41 21.09
C ASN A 150 -21.90 9.15 21.85
N PRO A 151 -21.65 9.82 22.99
CA PRO A 151 -20.60 9.39 23.91
C PRO A 151 -20.78 7.90 24.24
N GLY A 152 -19.76 7.09 23.97
CA GLY A 152 -19.79 5.63 24.19
C GLY A 152 -19.94 4.76 22.94
N LYS A 153 -20.26 5.33 21.75
CA LYS A 153 -20.22 4.53 20.52
C LYS A 153 -18.78 4.40 20.02
N ALA A 154 -18.26 3.18 19.98
CA ALA A 154 -16.93 2.90 19.45
C ALA A 154 -16.79 3.31 17.98
N HIS A 155 -15.60 3.78 17.60
CA HIS A 155 -15.30 4.14 16.21
C HIS A 155 -15.33 2.89 15.33
N GLY A 156 -16.07 2.93 14.21
CA GLY A 156 -16.32 1.75 13.37
C GLY A 156 -15.05 1.02 12.92
N ALA A 157 -14.02 1.78 12.53
CA ALA A 157 -12.72 1.21 12.15
C ALA A 157 -12.04 0.45 13.31
N VAL A 158 -12.18 0.93 14.56
CA VAL A 158 -11.60 0.24 15.73
C VAL A 158 -12.37 -1.04 16.02
N VAL A 159 -13.70 -1.02 15.92
CA VAL A 159 -14.52 -2.21 16.13
C VAL A 159 -14.13 -3.31 15.14
N ASP A 160 -13.96 -2.97 13.86
CA ASP A 160 -13.51 -3.92 12.84
C ASP A 160 -12.13 -4.50 13.14
N LEU A 161 -11.14 -3.63 13.40
CA LEU A 161 -9.77 -4.06 13.72
C LEU A 161 -9.70 -4.89 15.01
N PHE A 162 -10.51 -4.57 16.01
CA PHE A 162 -10.63 -5.35 17.24
C PHE A 162 -11.24 -6.73 17.00
N ASN A 163 -12.34 -6.81 16.24
CA ASN A 163 -13.00 -8.08 15.92
C ASN A 163 -12.07 -9.02 15.13
N ARG A 164 -11.10 -8.46 14.40
CA ARG A 164 -10.05 -9.19 13.68
C ARG A 164 -8.82 -9.52 14.53
N GLY A 165 -8.81 -9.11 15.80
CA GLY A 165 -7.72 -9.36 16.74
C GLY A 165 -6.49 -8.47 16.52
N TYR A 166 -6.62 -7.33 15.84
CA TYR A 166 -5.52 -6.39 15.66
C TYR A 166 -5.44 -5.36 16.78
N CYS A 167 -6.56 -4.92 17.33
CA CYS A 167 -6.55 -4.02 18.49
C CYS A 167 -6.43 -4.82 19.80
N ILE A 168 -5.61 -4.33 20.74
CA ILE A 168 -5.46 -4.92 22.07
C ILE A 168 -6.58 -4.46 23.00
N ASN A 169 -6.94 -3.19 22.91
CA ASN A 169 -7.94 -2.58 23.79
C ASN A 169 -9.35 -2.80 23.26
N LYS A 170 -10.28 -3.12 24.15
CA LYS A 170 -11.69 -3.31 23.81
C LYS A 170 -12.31 -1.99 23.34
N PRO A 171 -13.11 -1.99 22.26
CA PRO A 171 -13.83 -0.80 21.84
C PRO A 171 -14.80 -0.35 22.93
N GLY A 172 -14.82 0.95 23.23
CA GLY A 172 -15.71 1.53 24.25
C GLY A 172 -15.28 1.29 25.70
N ASP A 173 -14.08 0.76 25.94
CA ASP A 173 -13.51 0.69 27.28
C ASP A 173 -13.37 2.09 27.89
N LYS A 174 -14.05 2.31 29.02
CA LYS A 174 -14.12 3.62 29.71
C LYS A 174 -12.78 4.00 30.35
N ASP A 175 -11.92 3.00 30.60
CA ASP A 175 -10.61 3.20 31.19
C ASP A 175 -9.59 3.70 30.15
N VAL A 176 -9.91 3.58 28.86
CA VAL A 176 -9.16 4.20 27.76
C VAL A 176 -9.66 5.63 27.58
N LEU A 177 -9.27 6.51 28.52
CA LEU A 177 -9.50 7.97 28.46
C LEU A 177 -8.99 8.62 27.15
N ALA A 178 -8.21 7.87 26.38
CA ALA A 178 -7.41 8.35 25.27
C ALA A 178 -8.15 8.27 23.89
N GLY A 179 -9.33 7.65 23.82
CA GLY A 179 -10.15 7.62 22.60
C GLY A 179 -9.65 6.64 21.51
N TRP A 180 -10.33 6.63 20.36
CA TRP A 180 -10.11 5.63 19.30
C TRP A 180 -8.69 5.62 18.74
N TYR A 181 -8.01 6.77 18.77
CA TYR A 181 -6.64 6.94 18.31
C TYR A 181 -5.63 6.07 19.07
N PHE A 182 -5.83 5.83 20.36
CA PHE A 182 -4.95 4.97 21.15
C PHE A 182 -5.29 3.49 20.97
N GLN A 183 -6.54 3.17 20.62
CA GLN A 183 -6.97 1.78 20.42
C GLN A 183 -6.34 1.15 19.18
N ILE A 184 -5.92 1.96 18.19
CA ILE A 184 -5.24 1.49 16.98
C ILE A 184 -3.71 1.46 17.09
N GLN A 185 -3.12 1.94 18.19
CA GLN A 185 -1.66 2.02 18.37
C GLN A 185 -1.04 0.69 18.83
N SER A 186 -1.58 -0.44 18.36
CA SER A 186 -1.01 -1.75 18.60
C SER A 186 -0.04 -2.14 17.47
N PRO A 187 1.03 -2.89 17.77
CA PRO A 187 1.93 -3.41 16.75
C PRO A 187 1.21 -4.26 15.68
N GLN A 188 0.14 -4.95 16.07
CA GLN A 188 -0.67 -5.77 15.17
C GLN A 188 -1.41 -4.94 14.12
N VAL A 189 -1.83 -3.71 14.43
CA VAL A 189 -2.43 -2.81 13.43
C VAL A 189 -1.37 -2.30 12.45
N ALA A 190 -0.18 -1.93 12.92
CA ALA A 190 0.94 -1.56 12.04
C ALA A 190 1.31 -2.70 11.07
N LYS A 191 1.37 -3.92 11.62
CA LYS A 191 1.59 -5.17 10.89
C LYS A 191 0.53 -5.39 9.81
N TRP A 192 -0.73 -5.31 10.19
CA TRP A 192 -1.87 -5.46 9.27
C TRP A 192 -1.85 -4.40 8.15
N ALA A 193 -1.56 -3.15 8.48
CA ALA A 193 -1.51 -2.07 7.49
C ALA A 193 -0.46 -2.33 6.41
N CYS A 194 0.77 -2.66 6.81
CA CYS A 194 1.85 -2.97 5.86
C CYS A 194 1.50 -4.18 4.98
N ARG A 195 0.89 -5.22 5.56
CA ARG A 195 0.46 -6.41 4.81
C ARG A 195 -0.66 -6.11 3.83
N SER A 196 -1.62 -5.27 4.21
CA SER A 196 -2.75 -4.88 3.37
C SER A 196 -2.27 -4.12 2.12
N ALA A 197 -1.36 -3.16 2.32
CA ALA A 197 -0.72 -2.45 1.22
C ALA A 197 0.09 -3.39 0.32
N PHE A 198 0.93 -4.24 0.91
CA PHE A 198 1.73 -5.20 0.18
C PHE A 198 0.87 -6.13 -0.68
N ASN A 199 -0.17 -6.74 -0.12
CA ASN A 199 -1.01 -7.69 -0.84
C ASN A 199 -1.71 -7.07 -2.05
N LEU A 200 -2.21 -5.84 -1.93
CA LEU A 200 -2.87 -5.15 -3.05
C LEU A 200 -1.86 -4.79 -4.15
N ILE A 201 -0.70 -4.26 -3.77
CA ILE A 201 0.36 -3.93 -4.72
C ILE A 201 0.86 -5.19 -5.44
N TRP A 202 1.12 -6.25 -4.67
CA TRP A 202 1.58 -7.54 -5.16
C TRP A 202 0.59 -8.15 -6.16
N HIS A 203 -0.71 -8.06 -5.89
CA HIS A 203 -1.75 -8.54 -6.82
C HIS A 203 -1.61 -7.92 -8.21
N ILE A 204 -1.36 -6.61 -8.31
CA ILE A 204 -1.14 -5.93 -9.60
C ILE A 204 0.19 -6.33 -10.21
N ALA A 205 1.25 -6.41 -9.42
CA ALA A 205 2.57 -6.82 -9.88
C ALA A 205 2.56 -8.23 -10.52
N GLU A 206 1.84 -9.18 -9.92
CA GLU A 206 1.67 -10.52 -10.48
C GLU A 206 0.94 -10.53 -11.82
N GLN A 207 -0.06 -9.66 -12.02
CA GLN A 207 -0.71 -9.58 -13.33
C GLN A 207 0.18 -8.90 -14.36
N LEU A 208 0.94 -7.87 -13.96
CA LEU A 208 1.93 -7.22 -14.82
C LEU A 208 2.98 -8.22 -15.30
N GLU A 209 3.49 -9.10 -14.44
CA GLU A 209 4.51 -10.10 -14.81
C GLU A 209 4.00 -11.09 -15.86
N LYS A 210 2.71 -11.45 -15.84
CA LYS A 210 2.12 -12.36 -16.83
C LYS A 210 2.02 -11.73 -18.22
N VAL A 211 1.86 -10.41 -18.28
CA VAL A 211 1.68 -9.65 -19.52
C VAL A 211 3.00 -9.08 -20.04
N ALA A 212 3.86 -8.61 -19.14
CA ALA A 212 5.12 -7.97 -19.46
C ALA A 212 6.20 -8.99 -19.86
N ARG A 213 6.97 -8.65 -20.90
CA ARG A 213 8.13 -9.45 -21.31
C ARG A 213 9.39 -8.96 -20.58
N PRO A 214 10.45 -9.79 -20.42
CA PRO A 214 11.70 -9.45 -19.71
C PRO A 214 12.47 -8.20 -20.17
N HIS A 215 12.00 -7.52 -21.21
CA HIS A 215 12.62 -6.31 -21.78
C HIS A 215 11.72 -5.07 -21.69
N HIS A 216 10.56 -5.17 -21.05
CA HIS A 216 9.70 -4.03 -20.82
C HIS A 216 10.10 -3.35 -19.51
N CYS A 217 10.06 -2.02 -19.46
CA CYS A 217 10.22 -1.23 -18.24
C CYS A 217 9.22 -1.66 -17.18
N ALA A 218 8.01 -2.07 -17.57
CA ALA A 218 7.05 -2.73 -16.70
C ALA A 218 7.61 -3.97 -16.00
N TRP A 219 8.43 -4.77 -16.68
CA TRP A 219 9.05 -5.96 -16.10
C TRP A 219 10.15 -5.57 -15.09
N ILE A 220 10.98 -4.58 -15.41
CA ILE A 220 12.00 -4.05 -14.48
C ILE A 220 11.32 -3.50 -13.22
N PHE A 221 10.19 -2.81 -13.38
CA PHE A 221 9.37 -2.31 -12.29
C PHE A 221 8.84 -3.45 -11.41
N THR A 222 8.28 -4.51 -12.01
CA THR A 222 7.84 -5.71 -11.26
C THR A 222 9.00 -6.45 -10.59
N ASP A 223 10.17 -6.44 -11.22
CA ASP A 223 11.37 -7.08 -10.69
C ASP A 223 11.90 -6.33 -9.46
N HIS A 224 11.86 -5.00 -9.47
CA HIS A 224 12.24 -4.16 -8.31
C HIS A 224 11.26 -4.31 -7.14
N VAL A 225 9.98 -4.33 -7.46
CA VAL A 225 8.87 -4.72 -6.59
C VAL A 225 9.17 -6.09 -5.96
N ARG A 226 9.52 -7.08 -6.77
CA ARG A 226 9.81 -8.45 -6.35
C ARG A 226 11.07 -8.56 -5.50
N PHE A 227 12.23 -8.12 -5.95
CA PHE A 227 13.48 -8.24 -5.18
C PHE A 227 13.46 -7.36 -3.94
N GLY A 228 12.90 -6.16 -4.06
CA GLY A 228 12.70 -5.25 -2.96
C GLY A 228 11.87 -5.88 -1.84
N TRP A 229 10.76 -6.53 -2.20
CA TRP A 229 9.89 -7.15 -1.22
C TRP A 229 10.27 -8.58 -0.84
N GLN A 230 10.90 -9.38 -1.70
CA GLN A 230 11.31 -10.76 -1.37
C GLN A 230 12.47 -10.82 -0.39
N SER A 231 13.48 -9.96 -0.57
CA SER A 231 14.58 -9.83 0.41
C SER A 231 14.05 -9.49 1.80
N HIS A 232 12.96 -8.73 1.84
CA HIS A 232 12.30 -8.33 3.07
C HIS A 232 11.26 -9.35 3.51
N LYS A 233 10.65 -10.11 2.59
CA LYS A 233 9.58 -11.09 2.87
C LYS A 233 10.05 -12.16 3.82
N GLN A 234 11.27 -12.67 3.68
CA GLN A 234 11.78 -13.69 4.60
C GLN A 234 11.98 -13.10 6.00
N HIS A 235 12.64 -11.94 6.08
CA HIS A 235 12.82 -11.21 7.34
C HIS A 235 11.48 -10.83 8.00
N PHE A 236 10.51 -10.43 7.18
CA PHE A 236 9.14 -10.14 7.61
C PHE A 236 8.43 -11.41 8.06
N ILE A 237 8.47 -12.52 7.30
CA ILE A 237 7.88 -13.79 7.71
C ILE A 237 8.45 -14.25 9.04
N ASP A 238 9.76 -14.12 9.25
CA ASP A 238 10.46 -14.60 10.43
C ASP A 238 10.18 -13.74 11.67
N LEU A 239 10.06 -12.42 11.51
CA LEU A 239 9.62 -11.53 12.60
C LEU A 239 8.11 -11.68 12.93
N TRP A 240 7.33 -12.32 12.04
CA TRP A 240 5.86 -12.21 12.02
C TRP A 240 5.14 -13.55 12.25
N ARG A 241 5.87 -14.65 12.45
CA ARG A 241 5.37 -15.89 13.05
C ARG A 241 5.47 -15.80 14.56
#